data_AF-A0A848HFV3-F1
#
_entry.id   AF-A0A848HFV3-F1
#
_cell.length_a   1.000
_cell.length_b   1.000
_cell.length_c   1.000
_cell.angle_alpha   90.00
_cell.angle_beta   90.00
_cell.angle_gamma   90.00
#
_symmetry.space_group_name_H-M   'P 1'
#
loop_
_entity.id
_entity.type
_entity.pdbx_description
1 polymer ?
#
loop_
_entity_poly.entity_id
_entity_poly.type
_entity_poly.pdbx_seq_one_letter_code
_entity_poly.pdbx_strand_id
1 'polypeptide(L)'
;MLRILQQALLCAFLAACALAQAQDNKPDDYGGLASYQVPADKGGPAEFRYCVLYAKRAWRMANMVREGSISMPQVEGFARKSLGRKAAEEEIQDFERLQSKEYPTPSALAAERFMRCATALRLDPQPRQKPASEFCFRSIEPLDLAARLRADGKAKDAVWTTLSARYPKAGDKFLNDTVNLAFEGPSIGVSTLIEDTFSNCFARAGERK
;
A
#
# COMPACT_ATOMS: atom_id res chain seq x y z
N MET A 1 45.59 -13.17 -42.01
CA MET A 1 44.28 -12.49 -41.81
C MET A 1 43.14 -13.42 -41.32
N LEU A 2 43.35 -14.73 -41.13
CA LEU A 2 42.28 -15.67 -40.72
C LEU A 2 42.16 -15.91 -39.21
N ARG A 3 43.08 -15.39 -38.38
CA ARG A 3 43.09 -15.62 -36.91
C ARG A 3 42.39 -14.55 -36.07
N ILE A 4 42.08 -13.39 -36.65
CA ILE A 4 41.47 -12.26 -35.92
C ILE A 4 39.94 -12.40 -35.88
N LEU A 5 39.33 -13.08 -36.86
CA LEU A 5 37.88 -13.30 -36.91
C LEU A 5 37.35 -14.35 -35.91
N GLN A 6 38.20 -15.25 -35.41
CA GLN A 6 37.76 -16.27 -34.43
C GLN A 6 37.69 -15.77 -32.98
N GLN A 7 38.41 -14.70 -32.62
CA GLN A 7 38.39 -14.16 -31.25
C GLN A 7 37.21 -13.21 -30.99
N ALA A 8 36.62 -12.62 -32.03
CA ALA A 8 35.46 -11.75 -31.88
C ALA A 8 34.15 -12.54 -31.60
N LEU A 9 34.04 -13.79 -32.06
CA LEU A 9 32.84 -14.61 -31.81
C LEU A 9 32.78 -15.18 -30.37
N LEU A 10 33.93 -15.39 -29.72
CA LEU A 10 33.98 -15.94 -28.35
C LEU A 10 33.63 -14.90 -27.28
N CYS A 11 33.90 -13.61 -27.52
CA CYS A 11 33.47 -12.54 -26.60
C CYS A 11 31.97 -12.21 -26.70
N ALA A 12 31.32 -12.53 -27.82
CA ALA A 12 29.88 -12.31 -27.98
C ALA A 12 29.03 -13.38 -27.26
N PHE A 13 29.58 -14.59 -27.03
CA PHE A 13 28.85 -15.67 -26.35
C PHE A 13 28.88 -15.58 -24.81
N LEU A 14 29.84 -14.86 -24.23
CA LEU A 14 29.96 -14.70 -22.77
C LEU A 14 29.22 -13.46 -22.23
N ALA A 15 28.82 -12.53 -23.09
CA ALA A 15 28.05 -11.34 -22.68
C ALA A 15 26.52 -11.58 -22.60
N ALA A 16 26.02 -12.74 -23.05
CA ALA A 16 24.59 -13.06 -23.03
C ALA A 16 24.11 -13.79 -21.75
N CYS A 17 25.02 -14.18 -20.84
CA CYS A 17 24.67 -14.99 -19.66
C CYS A 17 24.62 -14.23 -18.32
N ALA A 18 24.79 -12.90 -18.30
CA ALA A 18 24.93 -12.15 -17.04
C ALA A 18 23.82 -11.11 -16.75
N LEU A 19 22.72 -11.09 -17.51
CA LEU A 19 21.57 -10.20 -17.26
C LEU A 19 20.22 -10.94 -17.24
N ALA A 20 20.22 -12.24 -16.95
CA ALA A 20 19.05 -12.82 -16.32
C ALA A 20 19.02 -12.27 -14.89
N GLN A 21 18.41 -11.09 -14.70
CA GLN A 21 17.88 -10.73 -13.39
C GLN A 21 17.08 -11.95 -12.95
N ALA A 22 17.56 -12.66 -11.92
CA ALA A 22 16.77 -13.70 -11.29
C ALA A 22 15.47 -13.03 -10.84
N GLN A 23 14.43 -13.17 -11.65
CA GLN A 23 13.07 -12.99 -11.18
C GLN A 23 12.97 -13.99 -10.04
N ASP A 24 12.97 -13.52 -8.79
CA ASP A 24 12.56 -14.37 -7.69
C ASP A 24 11.27 -15.05 -8.15
N ASN A 25 11.28 -16.37 -8.31
CA ASN A 25 10.10 -17.15 -8.66
C ASN A 25 9.16 -17.10 -7.45
N LYS A 26 8.47 -15.97 -7.31
CA LYS A 26 7.44 -15.74 -6.30
C LYS A 26 6.24 -16.63 -6.67
N PRO A 27 5.61 -17.29 -5.69
CA PRO A 27 4.32 -17.94 -5.91
C PRO A 27 3.33 -17.00 -6.62
N ASP A 28 2.45 -17.56 -7.46
CA ASP A 28 1.49 -16.79 -8.27
C ASP A 28 0.65 -15.80 -7.43
N ASP A 29 0.36 -16.15 -6.18
CA ASP A 29 -0.44 -15.38 -5.22
C ASP A 29 0.37 -14.54 -4.24
N TYR A 30 1.71 -14.54 -4.32
CA TYR A 30 2.58 -13.85 -3.36
C TYR A 30 2.19 -12.38 -3.18
N GLY A 31 1.91 -12.00 -1.92
CA GLY A 31 1.49 -10.65 -1.54
C GLY A 31 0.02 -10.33 -1.88
N GLY A 32 -0.73 -11.31 -2.38
CA GLY A 32 -2.18 -11.27 -2.56
C GLY A 32 -2.93 -12.02 -1.47
N LEU A 33 -4.26 -11.88 -1.46
CA LEU A 33 -5.15 -12.44 -0.43
C LEU A 33 -4.99 -13.96 -0.26
N ALA A 34 -4.82 -14.69 -1.37
CA ALA A 34 -4.70 -16.14 -1.37
C ALA A 34 -3.37 -16.65 -0.75
N SER A 35 -2.33 -15.82 -0.67
CA SER A 35 -1.06 -16.19 -0.04
C SER A 35 -1.13 -16.27 1.49
N TYR A 36 -2.18 -15.70 2.09
CA TYR A 36 -2.39 -15.77 3.53
C TYR A 36 -3.17 -17.04 3.88
N GLN A 37 -2.60 -17.87 4.75
CA GLN A 37 -3.27 -19.07 5.22
C GLN A 37 -4.51 -18.68 6.02
N VAL A 38 -5.69 -19.03 5.50
CA VAL A 38 -6.95 -18.87 6.22
C VAL A 38 -6.95 -19.86 7.39
N PRO A 39 -7.07 -19.41 8.65
CA PRO A 39 -7.16 -20.32 9.78
C PRO A 39 -8.40 -21.21 9.67
N ALA A 40 -8.32 -22.43 10.23
CA ALA A 40 -9.46 -23.35 10.28
C ALA A 40 -10.58 -22.85 11.21
N ASP A 41 -10.22 -22.09 12.26
CA ASP A 41 -11.13 -21.48 13.24
C ASP A 41 -11.40 -20.00 12.92
N LYS A 42 -12.48 -19.45 13.52
CA LYS A 42 -12.91 -18.06 13.29
C LYS A 42 -11.77 -17.07 13.59
N GLY A 43 -11.59 -16.11 12.68
CA GLY A 43 -10.46 -15.19 12.73
C GLY A 43 -10.45 -14.25 13.94
N GLY A 44 -9.24 -13.85 14.29
CA GLY A 44 -8.90 -13.00 15.41
C GLY A 44 -8.08 -11.77 15.00
N PRO A 45 -7.28 -11.21 15.93
CA PRO A 45 -6.55 -9.97 15.70
C PRO A 45 -5.53 -10.02 14.55
N ALA A 46 -4.98 -11.19 14.24
CA ALA A 46 -3.97 -11.37 13.20
C ALA A 46 -4.57 -11.22 11.79
N GLU A 47 -5.75 -11.80 11.58
CA GLU A 47 -6.49 -11.80 10.32
C GLU A 47 -7.05 -10.39 10.04
N PHE A 48 -7.59 -9.74 11.07
CA PHE A 48 -8.00 -8.34 10.97
C PHE A 48 -6.82 -7.46 10.54
N ARG A 49 -5.67 -7.60 11.22
CA ARG A 49 -4.46 -6.84 10.91
C ARG A 49 -3.94 -7.13 9.50
N TYR A 50 -4.04 -8.38 9.04
CA TYR A 50 -3.73 -8.73 7.66
C TYR A 50 -4.64 -7.98 6.68
N CYS A 51 -5.94 -7.92 6.92
CA CYS A 51 -6.86 -7.15 6.07
C CYS A 51 -6.53 -5.65 6.05
N VAL A 52 -6.08 -5.09 7.18
CA VAL A 52 -5.59 -3.70 7.22
C VAL A 52 -4.35 -3.53 6.35
N LEU A 53 -3.36 -4.42 6.48
CA LEU A 53 -2.11 -4.38 5.69
C LEU A 53 -2.39 -4.52 4.19
N TYR A 54 -3.22 -5.48 3.83
CA TYR A 54 -3.63 -5.77 2.47
C TYR A 54 -4.33 -4.57 1.81
N ALA A 55 -5.27 -3.95 2.51
CA ALA A 55 -5.94 -2.74 2.04
C ALA A 55 -5.01 -1.51 2.01
N LYS A 56 -4.17 -1.33 3.04
CA LYS A 56 -3.22 -0.20 3.18
C LYS A 56 -2.28 -0.11 1.98
N ARG A 57 -1.84 -1.25 1.42
CA ARG A 57 -0.95 -1.28 0.26
C ARG A 57 -1.54 -0.52 -0.94
N ALA A 58 -2.71 -0.93 -1.43
CA ALA A 58 -3.36 -0.24 -2.55
C ALA A 58 -3.72 1.21 -2.19
N TRP A 59 -4.23 1.43 -0.99
CA TRP A 59 -4.57 2.77 -0.50
C TRP A 59 -3.38 3.74 -0.59
N ARG A 60 -2.22 3.34 -0.09
CA ARG A 60 -1.00 4.16 -0.11
C ARG A 60 -0.55 4.43 -1.54
N MET A 61 -0.51 3.40 -2.38
CA MET A 61 -0.13 3.55 -3.79
C MET A 61 -1.10 4.48 -4.54
N ALA A 62 -2.40 4.37 -4.29
CA ALA A 62 -3.43 5.23 -4.86
C ALA A 62 -3.33 6.69 -4.38
N ASN A 63 -2.95 6.89 -3.11
CA ASN A 63 -2.64 8.22 -2.59
C ASN A 63 -1.41 8.82 -3.27
N MET A 64 -0.34 8.05 -3.45
CA MET A 64 0.87 8.51 -4.13
C MET A 64 0.60 8.87 -5.61
N VAL A 65 -0.29 8.15 -6.30
CA VAL A 65 -0.76 8.53 -7.65
C VAL A 65 -1.54 9.84 -7.59
N ARG A 66 -2.52 9.95 -6.69
CA ARG A 66 -3.33 11.16 -6.51
C ARG A 66 -2.50 12.39 -6.14
N GLU A 67 -1.37 12.17 -5.46
CA GLU A 67 -0.38 13.18 -5.10
C GLU A 67 0.58 13.55 -6.23
N GLY A 68 0.59 12.80 -7.33
CA GLY A 68 1.56 12.95 -8.40
C GLY A 68 2.97 12.49 -8.03
N SER A 69 3.14 11.80 -6.89
CA SER A 69 4.44 11.26 -6.46
C SER A 69 4.89 10.08 -7.30
N ILE A 70 3.93 9.32 -7.85
CA ILE A 70 4.16 8.24 -8.81
C ILE A 70 3.10 8.28 -9.91
N SER A 71 3.40 7.71 -11.06
CA SER A 71 2.47 7.52 -12.18
C SER A 71 1.79 6.15 -12.12
N MET A 72 0.68 6.01 -12.84
CA MET A 72 -0.02 4.74 -12.99
C MET A 72 0.86 3.62 -13.60
N PRO A 73 1.65 3.87 -14.67
CA PRO A 73 2.63 2.89 -15.14
C PRO A 73 3.65 2.46 -14.09
N GLN A 74 4.04 3.36 -13.17
CA GLN A 74 4.93 2.98 -12.06
C GLN A 74 4.23 2.04 -11.08
N VAL A 75 2.95 2.26 -10.77
CA VAL A 75 2.15 1.33 -9.94
C VAL A 75 2.12 -0.06 -10.56
N GLU A 76 1.79 -0.17 -11.86
CA GLU A 76 1.76 -1.45 -12.57
C GLU A 76 3.14 -2.13 -12.57
N GLY A 77 4.20 -1.36 -12.81
CA GLY A 77 5.58 -1.85 -12.75
C GLY A 77 5.95 -2.37 -11.36
N PHE A 78 5.55 -1.67 -10.29
CA PHE A 78 5.77 -2.12 -8.93
C PHE A 78 4.98 -3.38 -8.59
N ALA A 79 3.71 -3.47 -9.01
CA ALA A 79 2.89 -4.67 -8.82
C ALA A 79 3.56 -5.89 -9.48
N ARG A 80 3.91 -5.80 -10.77
CA ARG A 80 4.55 -6.90 -11.52
C ARG A 80 5.92 -7.30 -10.97
N LYS A 81 6.69 -6.36 -10.40
CA LYS A 81 8.02 -6.62 -9.82
C LYS A 81 7.95 -7.22 -8.42
N SER A 82 7.00 -6.78 -7.60
CA SER A 82 6.97 -7.06 -6.16
C SER A 82 5.98 -8.15 -5.74
N LEU A 83 4.98 -8.46 -6.57
CA LEU A 83 3.93 -9.44 -6.28
C LEU A 83 4.06 -10.69 -7.14
N GLY A 84 3.36 -11.76 -6.74
CA GLY A 84 3.05 -12.89 -7.61
C GLY A 84 2.12 -12.46 -8.74
N ARG A 85 2.12 -13.20 -9.85
CA ARG A 85 1.39 -12.85 -11.08
C ARG A 85 -0.10 -12.55 -10.84
N LYS A 86 -0.82 -13.41 -10.13
CA LYS A 86 -2.26 -13.22 -9.83
C LYS A 86 -2.50 -12.06 -8.89
N ALA A 87 -1.64 -11.87 -7.88
CA ALA A 87 -1.71 -10.75 -6.95
C ALA A 87 -1.44 -9.41 -7.67
N ALA A 88 -0.51 -9.40 -8.63
CA ALA A 88 -0.25 -8.24 -9.48
C ALA A 88 -1.44 -7.93 -10.39
N GLU A 89 -2.05 -8.93 -11.03
CA GLU A 89 -3.26 -8.78 -11.84
C GLU A 89 -4.41 -8.17 -11.02
N GLU A 90 -4.63 -8.66 -9.79
CA GLU A 90 -5.64 -8.11 -8.88
C GLU A 90 -5.36 -6.64 -8.53
N GLU A 91 -4.11 -6.30 -8.16
CA GLU A 91 -3.74 -4.93 -7.84
C GLU A 91 -3.95 -4.00 -9.05
N ILE A 92 -3.54 -4.43 -10.25
CA ILE A 92 -3.74 -3.64 -11.48
C ILE A 92 -5.24 -3.40 -11.75
N GLN A 93 -6.09 -4.43 -11.62
CA GLN A 93 -7.54 -4.28 -11.80
C GLN A 93 -8.18 -3.32 -10.78
N ASP A 94 -7.76 -3.38 -9.51
CA ASP A 94 -8.20 -2.44 -8.48
C ASP A 94 -7.88 -0.97 -8.87
N PHE A 95 -6.72 -0.77 -9.50
CA PHE A 95 -6.26 0.52 -10.00
C PHE A 95 -6.99 0.99 -11.27
N GLU A 96 -7.34 0.08 -12.18
CA GLU A 96 -8.19 0.38 -13.34
C GLU A 96 -9.59 0.84 -12.89
N ARG A 97 -10.17 0.19 -11.88
CA ARG A 97 -11.45 0.59 -11.27
C ARG A 97 -11.40 1.94 -10.56
N LEU A 98 -10.25 2.28 -9.96
CA LEU A 98 -10.02 3.62 -9.43
C LEU A 98 -9.99 4.67 -10.55
N GLN A 99 -9.34 4.38 -11.68
CA GLN A 99 -9.29 5.28 -12.84
C GLN A 99 -10.66 5.48 -13.49
N SER A 100 -11.44 4.41 -13.62
CA SER A 100 -12.80 4.45 -14.18
C SER A 100 -13.83 5.10 -13.24
N LYS A 101 -13.39 5.53 -12.04
CA LYS A 101 -14.21 6.11 -10.96
C LYS A 101 -15.23 5.14 -10.37
N GLU A 102 -15.09 3.83 -10.59
CA GLU A 102 -15.84 2.82 -9.84
C GLU A 102 -15.48 2.90 -8.34
N TYR A 103 -14.21 3.13 -8.02
CA TYR A 103 -13.79 3.59 -6.70
C TYR A 103 -13.57 5.12 -6.76
N PRO A 104 -14.39 5.93 -6.07
CA PRO A 104 -14.29 7.39 -6.18
C PRO A 104 -13.07 7.97 -5.45
N THR A 105 -12.48 7.24 -4.52
CA THR A 105 -11.32 7.69 -3.73
C THR A 105 -10.38 6.53 -3.40
N PRO A 106 -9.09 6.81 -3.09
CA PRO A 106 -8.18 5.81 -2.54
C PRO A 106 -8.74 5.10 -1.30
N SER A 107 -9.46 5.84 -0.43
CA SER A 107 -10.06 5.30 0.79
C SER A 107 -11.25 4.38 0.52
N ALA A 108 -12.03 4.64 -0.54
CA ALA A 108 -13.10 3.74 -0.98
C ALA A 108 -12.54 2.42 -1.54
N LEU A 109 -11.47 2.49 -2.35
CA LEU A 109 -10.73 1.31 -2.80
C LEU A 109 -10.20 0.50 -1.61
N ALA A 110 -9.59 1.16 -0.64
CA ALA A 110 -9.06 0.52 0.57
C ALA A 110 -10.16 -0.22 1.35
N ALA A 111 -11.32 0.41 1.53
CA ALA A 111 -12.47 -0.19 2.19
C ALA A 111 -13.00 -1.41 1.44
N GLU A 112 -13.04 -1.37 0.10
CA GLU A 112 -13.41 -2.53 -0.71
C GLU A 112 -12.44 -3.70 -0.50
N ARG A 113 -11.12 -3.44 -0.61
CA ARG A 113 -10.10 -4.48 -0.37
C ARG A 113 -10.18 -5.04 1.05
N PHE A 114 -10.45 -4.19 2.03
CA PHE A 114 -10.62 -4.60 3.43
C PHE A 114 -11.80 -5.57 3.57
N MET A 115 -12.97 -5.25 3.01
CA MET A 115 -14.17 -6.10 3.06
C MET A 115 -14.01 -7.39 2.27
N ARG A 116 -13.33 -7.35 1.12
CA ARG A 116 -12.99 -8.52 0.31
C ARG A 116 -12.09 -9.48 1.09
N CYS A 117 -11.07 -8.95 1.77
CA CYS A 117 -10.22 -9.72 2.67
C CYS A 117 -11.01 -10.32 3.83
N ALA A 118 -11.81 -9.52 4.54
CA ALA A 118 -12.57 -9.97 5.69
C ALA A 118 -13.57 -11.09 5.32
N THR A 119 -14.19 -11.00 4.14
CA THR A 119 -15.08 -12.04 3.59
C THR A 119 -14.30 -13.33 3.31
N ALA A 120 -13.16 -13.23 2.63
CA ALA A 120 -12.34 -14.41 2.31
C ALA A 120 -11.79 -15.11 3.55
N LEU A 121 -11.43 -14.33 4.59
CA LEU A 121 -10.95 -14.83 5.87
C LEU A 121 -12.07 -15.20 6.84
N ARG A 122 -13.34 -15.16 6.40
CA ARG A 122 -14.51 -15.55 7.22
C ARG A 122 -14.62 -14.77 8.53
N LEU A 123 -14.26 -13.48 8.52
CA LEU A 123 -14.38 -12.57 9.66
C LEU A 123 -15.81 -12.02 9.87
N ASP A 124 -16.77 -12.52 9.09
CA ASP A 124 -18.19 -12.10 9.10
C ASP A 124 -18.37 -10.57 9.04
N PRO A 125 -17.87 -9.91 7.97
CA PRO A 125 -17.88 -8.47 7.93
C PRO A 125 -19.30 -7.92 7.73
N GLN A 126 -19.72 -7.01 8.61
CA GLN A 126 -21.06 -6.40 8.55
C GLN A 126 -21.09 -5.24 7.54
N PRO A 127 -22.22 -4.98 6.86
CA PRO A 127 -22.30 -3.89 5.86
C PRO A 127 -21.86 -2.52 6.37
N ARG A 128 -22.12 -2.21 7.65
CA ARG A 128 -21.69 -0.97 8.32
C ARG A 128 -20.17 -0.81 8.48
N GLN A 129 -19.41 -1.89 8.37
CA GLN A 129 -17.96 -1.87 8.51
C GLN A 129 -17.27 -1.31 7.27
N LYS A 130 -17.88 -1.39 6.09
CA LYS A 130 -17.32 -0.77 4.88
C LYS A 130 -17.20 0.76 5.00
N PRO A 131 -18.28 1.52 5.30
CA PRO A 131 -18.16 2.96 5.48
C PRO A 131 -17.30 3.36 6.70
N ALA A 132 -17.25 2.54 7.76
CA ALA A 132 -16.33 2.75 8.87
C ALA A 132 -14.86 2.59 8.43
N SER A 133 -14.54 1.57 7.65
CA SER A 133 -13.21 1.35 7.08
C SER A 133 -12.82 2.50 6.15
N GLU A 134 -13.72 2.94 5.27
CA GLU A 134 -13.48 4.07 4.37
C GLU A 134 -13.19 5.35 5.16
N PHE A 135 -14.02 5.64 6.17
CA PHE A 135 -13.82 6.77 7.06
C PHE A 135 -12.43 6.72 7.72
N CYS A 136 -12.04 5.57 8.27
CA CYS A 136 -10.77 5.43 8.96
C CYS A 136 -9.56 5.54 8.03
N PHE A 137 -9.61 4.97 6.83
CA PHE A 137 -8.56 5.19 5.82
C PHE A 137 -8.45 6.66 5.45
N ARG A 138 -9.57 7.36 5.28
CA ARG A 138 -9.56 8.80 4.98
C ARG A 138 -8.97 9.62 6.14
N SER A 139 -9.34 9.29 7.37
CA SER A 139 -8.90 10.02 8.57
C SER A 139 -7.40 9.91 8.83
N ILE A 140 -6.76 8.81 8.40
CA ILE A 140 -5.32 8.60 8.59
C ILE A 140 -4.48 9.03 7.38
N GLU A 141 -5.08 9.55 6.30
CA GLU A 141 -4.35 10.06 5.13
C GLU A 141 -3.29 11.12 5.49
N PRO A 142 -3.57 12.13 6.33
CA PRO A 142 -2.55 13.12 6.71
C PRO A 142 -1.36 12.49 7.45
N LEU A 143 -1.63 11.49 8.30
CA LEU A 143 -0.59 10.78 9.06
C LEU A 143 0.31 9.95 8.13
N ASP A 144 -0.27 9.25 7.15
CA ASP A 144 0.50 8.49 6.17
C ASP A 144 1.39 9.40 5.31
N LEU A 145 0.86 10.52 4.84
CA LEU A 145 1.65 11.50 4.09
C LEU A 145 2.78 12.06 4.94
N ALA A 146 2.51 12.45 6.19
CA ALA A 146 3.52 12.95 7.11
C ALA A 146 4.65 11.95 7.32
N ALA A 147 4.29 10.68 7.53
CA ALA A 147 5.22 9.62 7.83
C ALA A 147 6.04 9.19 6.59
N ARG A 148 5.49 9.29 5.37
CA ARG A 148 6.23 9.15 4.11
C ARG A 148 7.23 10.28 3.90
N LEU A 149 6.80 11.53 4.07
CA LEU A 149 7.70 12.68 3.92
C LEU A 149 8.86 12.63 4.93
N ARG A 150 8.61 12.18 6.17
CA ARG A 150 9.66 11.88 7.15
C ARG A 150 10.62 10.80 6.63
N ALA A 151 10.10 9.71 6.08
CA ALA A 151 10.93 8.64 5.53
C ALA A 151 11.79 9.11 4.35
N ASP A 152 11.31 10.10 3.59
CA ASP A 152 12.04 10.80 2.53
C ASP A 152 13.02 11.87 3.06
N GLY A 153 13.24 11.93 4.39
CA GLY A 153 14.20 12.83 5.03
C GLY A 153 13.73 14.27 5.21
N LYS A 154 12.43 14.56 5.02
CA LYS A 154 11.90 15.91 5.27
C LYS A 154 11.89 16.22 6.76
N ALA A 155 12.27 17.45 7.10
CA ALA A 155 12.20 17.98 8.47
C ALA A 155 10.75 18.28 8.88
N LYS A 156 10.49 18.32 10.20
CA LYS A 156 9.14 18.49 10.78
C LYS A 156 8.39 19.70 10.24
N ASP A 157 9.06 20.84 10.13
CA ASP A 157 8.55 22.10 9.61
C ASP A 157 8.13 22.02 8.13
N ALA A 158 8.95 21.36 7.30
CA ALA A 158 8.64 21.10 5.90
C ALA A 158 7.45 20.14 5.73
N VAL A 159 7.35 19.13 6.60
CA VAL A 159 6.19 18.23 6.63
C VAL A 159 4.92 18.98 7.03
N TRP A 160 4.98 19.78 8.10
CA TRP A 160 3.86 20.60 8.55
C TRP A 160 3.38 21.54 7.44
N THR A 161 4.29 22.26 6.80
CA THR A 161 3.98 23.18 5.69
C THR A 161 3.24 22.46 4.55
N THR A 162 3.71 21.25 4.21
CA THR A 162 3.10 20.42 3.17
C THR A 162 1.68 20.00 3.55
N LEU A 163 1.47 19.57 4.80
CA LEU A 163 0.15 19.17 5.29
C LEU A 163 -0.82 20.35 5.35
N SER A 164 -0.40 21.51 5.86
CA SER A 164 -1.23 22.71 5.94
C SER A 164 -1.69 23.18 4.57
N ALA A 165 -0.81 23.12 3.56
CA ALA A 165 -1.17 23.45 2.18
C ALA A 165 -2.18 22.46 1.57
N ARG A 166 -2.03 21.16 1.86
CA ARG A 166 -2.88 20.10 1.31
C ARG A 166 -4.22 19.95 2.03
N TYR A 167 -4.25 20.23 3.33
CA TYR A 167 -5.42 20.11 4.19
C TYR A 167 -5.76 21.47 4.84
N PRO A 168 -6.06 22.52 4.06
CA PRO A 168 -6.23 23.89 4.57
C PRO A 168 -7.45 24.06 5.50
N LYS A 169 -8.36 23.08 5.53
CA LYS A 169 -9.52 23.05 6.42
C LYS A 169 -9.25 22.25 7.71
N ALA A 170 -8.11 21.58 7.82
CA ALA A 170 -7.71 20.92 9.05
C ALA A 170 -7.19 21.96 10.04
N GLY A 171 -7.59 21.88 11.31
CA GLY A 171 -7.12 22.82 12.32
C GLY A 171 -5.64 22.60 12.69
N ASP A 172 -4.93 23.68 13.01
CA ASP A 172 -3.50 23.66 13.34
C ASP A 172 -3.13 22.63 14.42
N LYS A 173 -3.97 22.49 15.46
CA LYS A 173 -3.77 21.49 16.50
C LYS A 173 -3.71 20.08 15.92
N PHE A 174 -4.66 19.72 15.06
CA PHE A 174 -4.71 18.40 14.44
C PHE A 174 -3.48 18.14 13.55
N LEU A 175 -3.04 19.14 12.79
CA LEU A 175 -1.85 19.04 11.94
C LEU A 175 -0.57 18.88 12.78
N ASN A 176 -0.43 19.65 13.85
CA ASN A 176 0.69 19.53 14.80
C ASN A 176 0.74 18.14 15.45
N ASP A 177 -0.40 17.65 15.95
CA ASP A 177 -0.50 16.33 16.56
C ASP A 177 -0.13 15.23 15.54
N THR A 178 -0.59 15.37 14.29
CA THR A 178 -0.27 14.45 13.18
C THR A 178 1.22 14.42 12.87
N VAL A 179 1.88 15.59 12.76
CA VAL A 179 3.32 15.67 12.49
C VAL A 179 4.12 15.10 13.65
N ASN A 180 3.75 15.42 14.90
CA ASN A 180 4.45 14.88 16.06
C ASN A 180 4.36 13.35 16.10
N LEU A 181 3.14 12.81 15.93
CA LEU A 181 2.92 11.37 15.86
C LEU A 181 3.71 10.70 14.73
N ALA A 182 3.77 11.32 13.54
CA ALA A 182 4.56 10.79 12.42
C ALA A 182 6.07 10.75 12.71
N PHE A 183 6.57 11.61 13.60
CA PHE A 183 7.97 11.69 14.00
C PHE A 183 8.30 10.93 15.30
N GLU A 184 7.28 10.41 15.97
CA GLU A 184 7.45 9.49 17.09
C GLU A 184 7.82 8.10 16.56
N GLY A 185 8.68 7.38 17.29
CA GLY A 185 9.03 5.99 17.00
C GLY A 185 9.77 5.73 15.66
N PRO A 186 9.81 4.46 15.22
CA PRO A 186 10.49 4.04 13.99
C PRO A 186 9.85 4.59 12.70
N SER A 187 10.62 4.64 11.61
CA SER A 187 10.10 5.03 10.28
C SER A 187 9.11 4.00 9.73
N ILE A 188 8.27 4.40 8.76
CA ILE A 188 7.15 3.60 8.19
C ILE A 188 7.53 2.27 7.53
N GLY A 189 8.83 2.04 7.26
CA GLY A 189 9.31 0.74 6.78
C GLY A 189 9.35 -0.33 7.88
N VAL A 190 9.33 0.08 9.15
CA VAL A 190 9.44 -0.79 10.33
C VAL A 190 8.29 -0.55 11.32
N SER A 191 7.57 0.56 11.17
CA SER A 191 6.51 1.00 12.08
C SER A 191 5.14 0.42 11.72
N THR A 192 4.37 0.15 12.77
CA THR A 192 2.97 -0.33 12.73
C THR A 192 1.97 0.81 12.92
N LEU A 193 2.47 2.05 12.98
CA LEU A 193 1.73 3.26 13.32
C LEU A 193 0.41 3.41 12.55
N ILE A 194 0.43 3.16 11.23
CA ILE A 194 -0.74 3.34 10.38
C ILE A 194 -1.78 2.27 10.70
N GLU A 195 -1.36 1.02 10.88
CA GLU A 195 -2.21 -0.11 11.23
C GLU A 195 -2.84 0.07 12.60
N ASP A 196 -2.05 0.50 13.58
CA ASP A 196 -2.53 0.71 14.96
C ASP A 196 -3.50 1.91 15.01
N THR A 197 -3.19 2.99 14.29
CA THR A 197 -4.09 4.16 14.20
C THR A 197 -5.39 3.81 13.48
N PHE A 198 -5.32 3.03 12.39
CA PHE A 198 -6.50 2.52 11.71
C PHE A 198 -7.35 1.66 12.63
N SER A 199 -6.73 0.70 13.32
CA SER A 199 -7.42 -0.24 14.22
C SER A 199 -8.15 0.49 15.35
N ASN A 200 -7.50 1.50 15.94
CA ASN A 200 -8.09 2.35 16.96
C ASN A 200 -9.26 3.19 16.43
N CYS A 201 -9.14 3.74 15.22
CA CYS A 201 -10.25 4.43 14.57
C CYS A 201 -11.43 3.49 14.33
N PHE A 202 -11.16 2.30 13.79
CA PHE A 202 -12.17 1.35 13.37
C PHE A 202 -12.96 0.80 14.56
N ALA A 203 -12.28 0.49 15.67
CA ALA A 203 -12.91 0.09 16.92
C ALA A 203 -13.94 1.13 17.42
N ARG A 204 -13.53 2.41 17.44
CA ARG A 204 -14.42 3.52 17.87
C ARG A 204 -15.54 3.82 16.89
N ALA A 205 -15.30 3.66 15.59
CA ALA A 205 -16.32 3.84 14.57
C ALA A 205 -17.43 2.78 14.67
N GLY A 206 -17.08 1.56 15.11
CA GLY A 206 -18.03 0.47 15.35
C GLY A 206 -18.92 0.65 16.60
N GLU A 207 -18.50 1.51 17.55
CA GLU A 207 -19.21 1.83 18.79
C GLU A 207 -20.26 2.95 18.64
N ARG A 208 -20.18 3.75 17.57
CA ARG A 208 -21.16 4.81 17.29
C ARG A 208 -22.46 4.16 16.80
N LYS A 209 -23.40 3.96 17.74
CA LYS A 209 -24.79 3.59 17.50
C LYS A 209 -25.63 4.82 17.16
#